data_AF-A0A9N9CBT8-F1
#
_entry.id   AF-A0A9N9CBT8-F1
#
_cell.length_a   1.000
_cell.length_b   1.000
_cell.length_c   1.000
_cell.angle_alpha   90.00
_cell.angle_beta   90.00
_cell.angle_gamma   90.00
#
_symmetry.space_group_name_H-M   'P 1'
#
loop_
_entity.id
_entity.type
_entity.pdbx_description
1 polymer ?
#
loop_
_entity_poly.entity_id
_entity_poly.type
_entity_poly.pdbx_seq_one_letter_code
_entity_poly.pdbx_strand_id
1 'polypeptide(L)'
;MEQIEHPDVLVDSLPYIDQEIDYEGMRAKVDKLVEQEMRKRPSQSKRDYASHFPSNFELFKESPILATEYQRVQQGKPIAEMDT
;
A
#
# COMPACT_ATOMS: atom_id res chain seq x y z
N MET A 1 -13.74 17.44 22.73
CA MET A 1 -13.38 16.19 22.04
C MET A 1 -12.60 15.38 23.04
N GLU A 2 -13.25 14.38 23.64
CA GLU A 2 -12.64 13.52 24.65
C GLU A 2 -11.54 12.70 23.97
N GLN A 3 -10.28 12.96 24.32
CA GLN A 3 -9.16 12.14 23.89
C GLN A 3 -9.29 10.81 24.60
N ILE A 4 -9.71 9.78 23.86
CA ILE A 4 -9.68 8.40 24.35
C ILE A 4 -8.19 8.02 24.40
N GLU A 5 -7.57 8.19 25.56
CA GLU A 5 -6.25 7.62 25.82
C GLU A 5 -6.40 6.10 25.82
N HIS A 6 -5.91 5.49 24.76
CA HIS A 6 -5.70 4.05 24.75
C HIS A 6 -4.56 3.78 25.73
N PRO A 7 -4.74 2.90 26.74
CA PRO A 7 -3.59 2.46 27.54
C PRO A 7 -2.54 1.94 26.56
N ASP A 8 -1.26 2.22 26.82
CA ASP A 8 -0.16 1.68 26.02
C ASP A 8 -0.25 0.15 26.03
N VAL A 9 -0.96 -0.41 25.05
CA VAL A 9 -1.07 -1.84 24.85
C VAL A 9 0.30 -2.25 24.35
N LEU A 10 1.08 -2.90 25.21
CA LEU A 10 2.33 -3.54 24.82
C LEU A 10 1.98 -4.65 23.83
N VAL A 11 2.20 -4.39 22.54
CA VAL A 11 1.99 -5.37 21.48
C VAL A 11 3.18 -6.33 21.52
N ASP A 12 2.90 -7.58 21.85
CA ASP A 12 3.90 -8.65 21.87
C ASP A 12 3.76 -9.54 20.62
N SER A 13 4.91 -9.89 20.07
CA SER A 13 5.07 -10.86 18.99
C SER A 13 6.54 -11.25 18.99
N LEU A 14 6.88 -12.50 19.30
CA LEU A 14 8.25 -12.94 19.50
C LEU A 14 8.62 -13.98 18.45
N PRO A 15 9.10 -13.57 17.25
CA PRO A 15 9.33 -14.49 16.15
C PRO A 15 10.25 -15.67 16.48
N TYR A 16 11.20 -15.48 17.39
CA TYR A 16 12.18 -16.49 17.76
C TYR A 16 11.74 -17.40 18.92
N ILE A 17 10.68 -17.01 19.64
CA ILE A 17 10.15 -17.75 20.79
C ILE A 17 8.85 -18.47 20.40
N ASP A 18 8.01 -17.81 19.61
CA ASP A 18 6.72 -18.31 19.14
C ASP A 18 6.91 -19.25 17.95
N GLN A 19 7.42 -20.46 18.18
CA GLN A 19 7.70 -21.45 17.13
C GLN A 19 6.46 -21.87 16.32
N GLU A 20 5.26 -21.67 16.87
CA GLU A 20 3.99 -22.01 16.22
C GLU A 20 3.63 -21.12 15.03
N ILE A 21 4.27 -19.95 14.90
CA ILE A 21 4.08 -19.08 13.73
C ILE A 21 4.61 -19.72 12.44
N ASP A 22 5.62 -20.58 12.57
CA ASP A 22 6.30 -21.24 11.45
C ASP A 22 5.62 -22.55 11.02
N TYR A 23 4.53 -22.96 11.68
CA TYR A 23 3.78 -24.14 11.29
C TYR A 23 3.18 -23.99 9.89
N GLU A 24 3.19 -25.09 9.13
CA GLU A 24 2.66 -25.12 7.77
C GLU A 24 1.18 -24.70 7.76
N GLY A 25 0.84 -23.75 6.89
CA GLY A 25 -0.53 -23.23 6.76
C GLY A 25 -0.97 -22.22 7.82
N MET A 26 -0.14 -21.93 8.85
CA MET A 26 -0.47 -20.94 9.88
C MET A 26 -0.69 -19.56 9.28
N ARG A 27 0.24 -19.09 8.43
CA ARG A 27 0.12 -17.81 7.72
C ARG A 27 -1.17 -17.71 6.90
N ALA A 28 -1.47 -18.73 6.09
CA ALA A 28 -2.67 -18.74 5.26
C ALA A 28 -3.96 -18.70 6.08
N LYS A 29 -3.98 -19.36 7.25
CA LYS A 29 -5.10 -19.31 8.20
C LYS A 29 -5.27 -17.89 8.78
N VAL A 30 -4.18 -17.25 9.19
CA VAL A 30 -4.21 -15.86 9.70
C VAL A 30 -4.67 -14.90 8.63
N ASP A 31 -4.12 -15.00 7.42
CA ASP A 31 -4.49 -14.14 6.29
C ASP A 31 -6.00 -14.21 6.00
N LYS A 32 -6.59 -15.41 6.05
CA LYS A 32 -8.03 -15.60 5.87
C LYS A 32 -8.85 -14.92 6.98
N LEU A 33 -8.39 -14.97 8.23
CA LEU A 33 -9.07 -14.30 9.35
C LEU A 33 -8.97 -12.78 9.23
N VAL A 34 -7.79 -12.27 8.86
CA VAL A 34 -7.57 -10.84 8.60
C VAL A 34 -8.50 -10.36 7.49
N GLU A 35 -8.59 -11.10 6.38
CA GLU A 35 -9.46 -10.74 5.27
C GLU A 35 -10.94 -10.66 5.70
N GLN A 36 -11.41 -11.62 6.50
CA GLN A 36 -12.78 -11.62 7.02
C GLN A 36 -13.07 -10.39 7.87
N GLU A 37 -12.16 -9.99 8.75
CA GLU A 37 -12.32 -8.80 9.58
C GLU A 37 -12.21 -7.51 8.76
N MET A 38 -11.31 -7.46 7.76
CA MET A 38 -11.22 -6.33 6.84
C MET A 38 -12.49 -6.14 6.00
N ARG A 39 -13.18 -7.24 5.63
CA ARG A 39 -14.48 -7.17 4.93
C ARG A 39 -15.60 -6.62 5.81
N LYS A 40 -15.56 -6.86 7.13
CA LYS A 40 -16.57 -6.37 8.09
C LYS A 40 -16.36 -4.91 8.48
N ARG A 41 -15.14 -4.37 8.34
CA ARG A 41 -14.83 -2.99 8.75
C ARG A 41 -15.54 -1.95 7.88
N PRO A 42 -16.17 -0.92 8.49
CA PRO A 42 -16.78 0.18 7.75
C PRO A 42 -15.71 1.02 7.03
N SER A 43 -16.03 1.49 5.82
CA SER A 43 -15.09 2.26 4.97
C SER A 43 -14.56 3.53 5.64
N GLN A 44 -15.25 4.07 6.64
CA GLN A 44 -14.87 5.26 7.40
C GLN A 44 -13.76 5.00 8.44
N SER A 45 -13.43 3.73 8.73
CA SER A 45 -12.34 3.34 9.65
C SER A 45 -11.08 2.87 8.91
N LYS A 46 -11.05 2.99 7.57
CA LYS A 46 -9.81 2.87 6.83
C LYS A 46 -8.96 4.08 7.21
N ARG A 47 -7.96 3.88 8.08
CA ARG A 47 -6.90 4.87 8.24
C ARG A 47 -6.35 5.12 6.84
N ASP A 48 -6.35 6.37 6.42
CA ASP A 48 -5.85 6.74 5.10
C ASP A 48 -4.34 6.60 5.10
N TYR A 49 -3.82 5.38 5.01
CA TYR A 49 -2.40 5.13 4.78
C TYR A 49 -1.94 5.86 3.51
N ALA A 50 -2.86 6.08 2.56
CA ALA A 50 -2.70 6.96 1.39
C ALA A 50 -2.24 8.39 1.75
N SER A 51 -2.65 8.94 2.89
CA SER A 51 -2.22 10.27 3.35
C SER A 51 -0.75 10.35 3.78
N HIS A 52 -0.13 9.19 4.06
CA HIS A 52 1.28 9.09 4.40
C HIS A 52 2.17 8.84 3.18
N PHE A 53 1.56 8.58 2.01
CA PHE A 53 2.34 8.54 0.78
C PHE A 53 2.79 9.95 0.44
N PRO A 54 4.01 10.09 -0.12
CA PRO A 54 4.43 11.38 -0.65
C PRO A 54 3.37 11.89 -1.63
N SER A 55 3.10 13.19 -1.57
CA SER A 55 2.12 13.85 -2.43
C SER A 55 2.38 13.48 -3.89
N ASN A 56 1.31 13.25 -4.66
CA ASN A 56 1.44 12.95 -6.09
C ASN A 56 2.28 14.05 -6.77
N PHE A 57 3.48 13.70 -7.23
CA PHE A 57 4.36 14.63 -7.92
C PHE A 57 3.94 14.77 -9.38
N GLU A 58 3.84 16.01 -9.86
CA GLU A 58 3.75 16.30 -11.29
C GLU A 58 5.12 16.01 -11.94
N LEU A 59 5.27 14.83 -12.51
CA LEU A 59 6.50 14.46 -13.25
C LEU A 59 6.62 15.32 -14.52
N PHE A 60 7.83 15.81 -14.78
CA PHE A 60 8.21 16.52 -16.02
C PHE A 60 7.50 17.86 -16.29
N LYS A 61 7.06 18.57 -15.24
CA LYS A 61 6.40 19.89 -15.36
C LYS A 61 7.18 20.92 -16.20
N GLU A 62 8.51 20.91 -16.11
CA GLU A 62 9.39 21.86 -16.80
C GLU A 62 9.76 21.43 -18.22
N SER A 63 9.42 20.20 -18.62
CA SER A 63 9.79 19.64 -19.92
C SER A 63 8.56 19.08 -20.65
N PRO A 64 7.98 19.83 -21.60
CA PRO A 64 6.81 19.38 -22.34
C PRO A 64 7.10 18.12 -23.18
N ILE A 65 8.34 17.94 -23.63
CA ILE A 65 8.79 16.77 -24.38
C ILE A 65 8.72 15.52 -23.49
N LEU A 66 9.31 15.58 -22.29
CA LEU A 66 9.31 14.45 -21.37
C LEU A 66 7.91 14.14 -20.83
N ALA A 67 7.07 15.15 -20.62
CA ALA A 67 5.68 14.96 -20.22
C ALA A 67 4.89 14.17 -21.29
N THR A 68 5.08 14.51 -22.57
CA THR A 68 4.43 13.83 -23.70
C THR A 68 4.90 12.38 -23.81
N GLU A 69 6.21 12.15 -23.71
CA GLU A 69 6.78 10.80 -23.73
C GLU A 69 6.31 9.95 -22.55
N TYR A 70 6.24 10.53 -21.35
CA TYR A 70 5.70 9.86 -20.18
C TYR A 70 4.25 9.42 -20.40
N GLN A 71 3.41 10.27 -20.96
CA GLN A 71 2.04 9.92 -21.32
C GLN A 71 1.97 8.80 -22.37
N ARG A 72 2.85 8.82 -23.39
CA ARG A 72 2.94 7.76 -24.40
C ARG A 72 3.28 6.41 -23.75
N VAL A 73 4.26 6.39 -22.85
CA VAL A 73 4.70 5.19 -22.11
C VAL A 73 3.59 4.67 -21.20
N GLN A 74 2.91 5.56 -20.45
CA GLN A 74 1.76 5.18 -19.64
C GLN A 74 0.62 4.54 -20.46
N GLN A 75 0.45 4.98 -21.70
CA GLN A 75 -0.52 4.44 -22.65
C GLN A 75 -0.02 3.19 -23.39
N GLY A 76 1.22 2.74 -23.13
CA GLY A 76 1.81 1.58 -23.81
C GLY A 76 1.99 1.75 -25.32
N LYS A 77 1.99 2.99 -25.82
CA LYS A 77 2.13 3.26 -27.26
C LYS A 77 3.58 3.04 -27.69
N PRO A 78 3.84 2.40 -28.84
CA PRO A 78 5.20 2.21 -29.35
C PRO A 78 5.88 3.55 -29.66
N ILE A 79 7.21 3.56 -29.64
CA ILE A 79 8.01 4.72 -30.09
C ILE A 79 7.82 4.86 -31.60
N ALA A 80 7.76 6.10 -32.10
CA ALA A 80 7.72 6.36 -33.53
C ALA A 80 8.95 5.76 -34.21
N GLU A 81 8.76 5.06 -35.32
CA GLU A 81 9.88 4.53 -36.10
C GLU A 81 10.81 5.69 -36.48
N MET A 82 12.10 5.52 -36.23
CA MET A 82 13.08 6.51 -36.67
C MET A 82 13.20 6.41 -38.19
N ASP A 83 13.01 7.53 -38.89
CA ASP A 83 13.30 7.59 -40.32
C ASP A 83 14.76 7.18 -40.55
N THR A 84 14.97 6.20 -41.43
CA THR A 84 16.29 5.76 -41.88
C THR A 84 16.86 6.66 -42.97
#